data_AF-A0A1H4VH65-F1
#
_entry.id   AF-A0A1H4VH65-F1
#
_cell.length_a   1.000
_cell.length_b   1.000
_cell.length_c   1.000
_cell.angle_alpha   90.00
_cell.angle_beta   90.00
_cell.angle_gamma   90.00
#
_symmetry.space_group_name_H-M   'P 1'
#
loop_
_entity.id
_entity.type
_entity.pdbx_description
1 polymer ?
#
loop_
_entity_poly.entity_id
_entity_poly.type
_entity_poly.pdbx_seq_one_letter_code
_entity_poly.pdbx_strand_id
1 'polypeptide(L)'
;MQPQAVGQELARLWAGAMIFAPHMAGCACAGGFHVPLEPGAVEQDILEFLHYRYRQDGRTALAQFVAVRLAQIGQQGGQADFGTWLTHLDEAPVGAADLQQLAADIRTPLESMGNAAPATGGGFVCY
;
A
#
# COMPACT_ATOMS: atom_id res chain seq x y z
N MET A 1 -19.84 14.03 11.64
CA MET A 1 -19.11 12.75 11.73
C MET A 1 -17.69 13.03 11.23
N GLN A 2 -16.68 12.66 12.02
CA GLN A 2 -15.35 13.28 12.02
C GLN A 2 -14.52 12.88 10.78
N PRO A 3 -13.97 13.86 10.02
CA PRO A 3 -13.15 13.63 8.83
C PRO A 3 -11.68 13.26 9.13
N GLN A 4 -11.30 13.01 10.38
CA GLN A 4 -9.91 12.68 10.80
C GLN A 4 -9.65 11.18 10.95
N ALA A 5 -10.63 10.33 10.62
CA ALA A 5 -10.58 8.90 10.92
C ALA A 5 -9.94 8.07 9.78
N VAL A 6 -9.87 8.60 8.56
CA VAL A 6 -9.53 7.78 7.39
C VAL A 6 -8.03 7.61 7.28
N GLY A 7 -7.25 8.69 7.38
CA GLY A 7 -5.79 8.62 7.34
C GLY A 7 -5.20 7.81 8.49
N GLN A 8 -5.75 7.99 9.70
CA GLN A 8 -5.34 7.23 10.89
C GLN A 8 -5.63 5.74 10.78
N GLU A 9 -6.80 5.35 10.23
CA GLU A 9 -7.12 3.93 10.06
C GLU A 9 -6.23 3.28 8.99
N LEU A 10 -5.93 3.98 7.90
CA LEU A 10 -4.98 3.48 6.90
C LEU A 10 -3.58 3.32 7.48
N ALA A 11 -3.11 4.28 8.28
CA ALA A 11 -1.83 4.17 8.97
C ALA A 11 -1.81 2.97 9.94
N ARG A 12 -2.92 2.69 10.62
CA ARG A 12 -3.09 1.52 11.49
C ARG A 12 -3.03 0.21 10.70
N LEU A 13 -3.71 0.15 9.56
CA LEU A 13 -3.67 -1.00 8.65
C LEU A 13 -2.26 -1.21 8.10
N TRP A 14 -1.57 -0.14 7.71
CA TRP A 14 -0.18 -0.19 7.25
C TRP A 14 0.77 -0.75 8.32
N ALA A 15 0.65 -0.26 9.57
CA ALA A 15 1.44 -0.78 10.69
C ALA A 15 1.20 -2.29 10.93
N GLY A 16 -0.01 -2.79 10.67
CA GLY A 16 -0.36 -4.20 10.77
C GLY A 16 -0.01 -5.05 9.53
N ALA A 17 0.04 -4.44 8.35
CA ALA A 17 0.30 -5.10 7.07
C ALA A 17 1.79 -5.41 6.83
N MET A 18 2.69 -4.86 7.65
CA MET A 18 4.15 -5.00 7.56
C MET A 18 4.69 -6.43 7.71
N ILE A 19 3.86 -7.48 7.74
CA ILE A 19 4.36 -8.85 7.85
C ILE A 19 3.60 -9.82 6.94
N PHE A 20 4.39 -10.46 6.07
CA PHE A 20 4.11 -11.62 5.22
C PHE A 20 3.42 -11.34 3.88
N ALA A 21 4.18 -11.53 2.79
CA ALA A 21 3.62 -11.88 1.49
C ALA A 21 3.52 -13.42 1.40
N PRO A 22 2.32 -14.02 1.55
CA PRO A 22 2.08 -15.34 1.03
C PRO A 22 1.89 -15.18 -0.47
N HIS A 23 2.92 -15.60 -1.23
CA HIS A 23 2.81 -15.96 -2.64
C HIS A 23 2.81 -14.81 -3.67
N MET A 24 4.00 -14.22 -3.91
CA MET A 24 4.35 -13.80 -5.27
C MET A 24 5.03 -14.97 -5.97
N ALA A 25 4.25 -15.65 -6.82
CA ALA A 25 4.61 -16.66 -7.82
C ALA A 25 6.10 -17.00 -8.00
N GLY A 26 6.64 -17.83 -7.12
CA GLY A 26 7.72 -18.74 -7.49
C GLY A 26 7.08 -19.94 -8.17
N CYS A 27 7.41 -20.20 -9.43
CA CYS A 27 7.24 -21.54 -9.98
C CYS A 27 7.82 -22.53 -8.95
N ALA A 28 7.04 -23.55 -8.58
CA ALA A 28 7.33 -24.50 -7.49
C ALA A 28 8.68 -25.26 -7.59
N CYS A 29 9.46 -25.02 -8.65
CA CYS A 29 10.75 -25.64 -8.92
C CYS A 29 11.94 -24.88 -8.32
N ALA A 30 11.79 -23.62 -7.91
CA ALA A 30 12.88 -22.81 -7.35
C ALA A 30 12.45 -22.27 -5.97
N GLY A 31 13.15 -22.70 -4.93
CA GLY A 31 12.79 -22.47 -3.52
C GLY A 31 12.33 -21.04 -3.22
N GLY A 32 11.23 -20.94 -2.47
CA GLY A 32 10.70 -19.67 -1.99
C GLY A 32 11.71 -18.97 -1.10
N PHE A 33 12.11 -17.76 -1.49
CA PHE A 33 12.89 -16.89 -0.63
C PHE A 33 11.94 -16.08 0.26
N HIS A 34 12.06 -16.27 1.57
CA HIS A 34 11.48 -15.38 2.57
C HIS A 34 12.29 -14.09 2.60
N VAL A 35 12.01 -13.14 1.71
CA VAL A 35 12.61 -11.80 1.79
C VAL A 35 11.64 -10.91 2.55
N PRO A 36 12.04 -10.29 3.69
CA PRO A 36 11.26 -9.23 4.28
C PRO A 36 11.09 -8.14 3.22
N LEU A 37 9.84 -7.85 2.85
CA LEU A 37 9.56 -6.77 1.90
C LEU A 37 10.02 -5.46 2.52
N GLU A 38 10.84 -4.72 1.77
CA GLU A 38 11.28 -3.38 2.18
C GLU A 38 10.04 -2.46 2.14
N PRO A 39 9.68 -1.78 3.25
CA PRO A 39 8.45 -1.00 3.33
C PRO A 39 8.32 0.08 2.25
N GLY A 40 9.45 0.72 1.88
CA GLY A 40 9.51 1.68 0.79
C GLY A 40 9.18 1.08 -0.58
N ALA A 41 9.67 -0.13 -0.86
CA ALA A 41 9.34 -0.86 -2.09
C ALA A 41 7.84 -1.19 -2.18
N VAL A 42 7.20 -1.62 -1.09
CA VAL A 42 5.75 -1.89 -1.07
C VAL A 42 4.94 -0.61 -1.23
N GLU A 43 5.34 0.47 -0.55
CA GLU A 43 4.74 1.79 -0.74
C GLU A 43 4.83 2.22 -2.22
N GLN A 44 6.02 2.10 -2.81
CA GLN A 44 6.26 2.49 -4.21
C GLN A 44 5.37 1.69 -5.16
N ASP A 45 5.32 0.36 -5.03
CA ASP A 45 4.50 -0.50 -5.89
C ASP A 45 3.01 -0.12 -5.83
N ILE A 46 2.47 0.11 -4.63
CA ILE A 46 1.08 0.53 -4.44
C ILE A 46 0.83 1.86 -5.15
N LEU A 47 1.69 2.84 -4.92
CA LEU A 47 1.51 4.19 -5.47
C LEU A 47 1.74 4.23 -6.99
N GLU A 48 2.67 3.45 -7.54
CA GLU A 48 2.89 3.33 -8.98
C GLU A 48 1.65 2.76 -9.69
N PHE A 49 1.07 1.69 -9.12
CA PHE A 49 -0.18 1.11 -9.61
C PHE A 49 -1.32 2.13 -9.62
N LEU A 50 -1.52 2.84 -8.50
CA LEU A 50 -2.58 3.86 -8.39
C LEU A 50 -2.36 5.03 -9.35
N HIS A 51 -1.13 5.51 -9.47
CA HIS A 51 -0.79 6.57 -10.42
C HIS A 51 -1.11 6.17 -11.86
N TYR A 52 -0.73 4.96 -12.28
CA TYR A 52 -1.06 4.44 -13.60
C TYR A 52 -2.57 4.37 -13.82
N ARG A 53 -3.31 3.80 -12.86
CA ARG A 53 -4.77 3.68 -12.93
C ARG A 53 -5.47 5.05 -13.02
N TYR A 54 -5.10 6.01 -12.16
CA TYR A 54 -5.71 7.34 -12.20
C TYR A 54 -5.45 8.09 -13.49
N ARG A 55 -4.30 7.87 -14.14
CA ARG A 55 -4.04 8.43 -15.47
C ARG A 55 -4.92 7.82 -16.55
N GLN A 56 -5.16 6.51 -16.51
CA GLN A 56 -6.09 5.84 -17.44
C GLN A 56 -7.53 6.33 -17.24
N ASP A 57 -7.94 6.53 -15.99
CA ASP A 57 -9.30 6.96 -15.62
C ASP A 57 -9.52 8.48 -15.79
N GLY A 58 -8.52 9.24 -16.22
CA GLY A 58 -8.60 10.71 -16.38
C GLY A 58 -8.67 11.49 -15.05
N ARG A 59 -8.33 10.86 -13.92
CA ARG A 59 -8.33 11.45 -12.57
C ARG A 59 -7.04 12.22 -12.31
N THR A 60 -6.84 13.32 -13.04
CA THR A 60 -5.58 14.07 -13.06
C THR A 60 -5.14 14.58 -11.69
N ALA A 61 -6.07 15.04 -10.84
CA ALA A 61 -5.75 15.54 -9.50
C ALA A 61 -5.16 14.44 -8.60
N LEU A 62 -5.76 13.25 -8.62
CA LEU A 62 -5.26 12.08 -7.88
C LEU A 62 -3.95 11.57 -8.45
N ALA A 63 -3.82 11.50 -9.77
CA ALA A 63 -2.57 11.12 -10.42
C ALA A 63 -1.42 12.06 -10.03
N GLN A 64 -1.65 13.38 -10.04
CA GLN A 64 -0.65 14.36 -9.64
C GLN A 64 -0.30 14.25 -8.15
N PHE A 65 -1.31 14.09 -7.29
CA PHE A 65 -1.10 13.93 -5.85
C PHE A 65 -0.21 12.71 -5.53
N VAL A 66 -0.50 11.56 -6.15
CA VAL A 66 0.31 10.35 -6.00
C VAL A 66 1.70 10.52 -6.61
N ALA A 67 1.82 11.16 -7.78
CA ALA A 67 3.10 11.41 -8.42
C ALA A 67 4.05 12.27 -7.56
N VAL A 68 3.51 13.24 -6.81
CA VAL A 68 4.30 14.03 -5.85
C VAL A 68 4.89 13.14 -4.77
N ARG A 69 4.11 12.20 -4.22
CA ARG A 69 4.61 11.25 -3.22
C ARG A 69 5.62 10.27 -3.81
N LEU A 70 5.39 9.75 -5.01
CA LEU A 70 6.35 8.88 -5.71
C LEU A 70 7.70 9.57 -5.94
N ALA A 71 7.67 10.85 -6.36
CA ALA A 71 8.89 11.65 -6.53
C ALA A 71 9.64 11.89 -5.21
N GLN A 72 8.94 11.81 -4.07
CA GLN A 72 9.52 11.94 -2.75
C GLN A 72 10.29 10.68 -2.36
N ILE A 73 9.74 9.47 -2.52
CA ILE A 73 10.33 8.18 -2.06
C ILE A 73 11.82 7.99 -2.47
N GLY A 74 12.24 8.52 -3.63
CA GLY A 74 13.62 8.44 -4.11
C GLY A 74 14.61 9.49 -3.57
N GLN A 75 14.16 10.46 -2.76
CA GLN A 75 15.01 11.52 -2.21
C GLN A 75 15.62 11.09 -0.88
N GLN A 76 16.94 10.86 -0.84
CA GLN A 76 17.62 10.48 0.40
C GLN A 76 17.65 11.65 1.40
N GLY A 77 16.86 11.54 2.48
CA GLY A 77 16.99 12.39 3.66
C GLY A 77 15.65 12.84 4.26
N GLY A 78 15.23 12.19 5.34
CA GLY A 78 14.29 12.75 6.32
C GLY A 78 12.82 12.87 5.92
N GLN A 79 12.35 12.13 4.92
CA GLN A 79 10.93 12.12 4.60
C GLN A 79 10.13 11.28 5.58
N ALA A 80 8.90 11.75 5.83
CA ALA A 80 7.89 11.01 6.57
C ALA A 80 7.70 9.62 5.93
N ASP A 81 7.80 8.58 6.75
CA ASP A 81 7.46 7.22 6.36
C ASP A 81 6.01 7.16 5.86
N PHE A 82 5.66 6.09 5.13
CA PHE A 82 4.34 5.95 4.54
C PHE A 82 3.22 6.05 5.57
N GLY A 83 3.40 5.48 6.77
CA GLY A 83 2.41 5.55 7.85
C GLY A 83 2.15 6.98 8.29
N THR A 84 3.21 7.77 8.50
CA THR A 84 3.09 9.19 8.80
C THR A 84 2.40 9.95 7.65
N TRP A 85 2.75 9.68 6.39
CA TRP A 85 2.06 10.28 5.25
C TRP A 85 0.56 9.96 5.21
N LEU A 86 0.18 8.71 5.50
CA LEU A 86 -1.22 8.28 5.58
C LEU A 86 -1.99 9.08 6.63
N THR A 87 -1.39 9.39 7.78
CA THR A 87 -2.06 10.20 8.83
C THR A 87 -2.41 11.63 8.40
N HIS A 88 -1.70 12.17 7.40
CA HIS A 88 -1.94 13.51 6.86
C HIS A 88 -2.83 13.52 5.61
N LEU A 89 -3.35 12.36 5.17
CA LEU A 89 -4.25 12.31 4.01
C LEU A 89 -5.51 13.17 4.19
N ASP A 90 -6.04 13.24 5.41
CA ASP A 90 -7.23 14.04 5.72
C ASP A 90 -6.99 15.55 5.57
N GLU A 91 -5.72 15.98 5.54
CA GLU A 91 -5.28 17.37 5.34
C GLU A 91 -4.85 17.65 3.89
N ALA A 92 -4.90 16.65 3.01
CA ALA A 92 -4.44 16.76 1.64
C ALA A 92 -5.29 17.77 0.84
N PRO A 93 -4.66 18.58 -0.03
CA PRO A 93 -5.34 19.56 -0.87
C PRO A 93 -6.04 18.91 -2.09
N VAL A 94 -6.79 17.83 -1.85
CA VAL A 94 -7.60 17.12 -2.85
C VAL A 94 -9.09 17.20 -2.48
N GLY A 95 -9.97 17.07 -3.47
CA GLY A 95 -11.41 17.09 -3.21
C GLY A 95 -11.85 15.94 -2.30
N ALA A 96 -12.87 16.15 -1.47
CA ALA A 96 -13.34 15.13 -0.51
C ALA A 96 -13.72 13.79 -1.18
N ALA A 97 -14.31 13.83 -2.38
CA ALA A 97 -14.65 12.63 -3.15
C ALA A 97 -13.40 11.88 -3.65
N ASP A 98 -12.37 12.63 -4.06
CA ASP A 98 -11.09 12.06 -4.49
C ASP A 98 -10.32 11.47 -3.30
N LEU A 99 -10.36 12.13 -2.13
CA LEU A 99 -9.79 11.60 -0.90
C LEU A 99 -10.44 10.27 -0.49
N GLN A 100 -11.77 10.19 -0.57
CA GLN A 100 -12.50 8.95 -0.28
C GLN A 100 -12.12 7.82 -1.25
N GLN A 101 -11.99 8.14 -2.53
CA GLN A 101 -11.57 7.18 -3.56
C GLN A 101 -10.15 6.69 -3.28
N LEU A 102 -9.21 7.61 -3.06
CA LEU A 102 -7.82 7.30 -2.73
C LEU A 102 -7.72 6.40 -1.49
N ALA A 103 -8.48 6.74 -0.45
CA ALA A 103 -8.49 5.94 0.77
C ALA A 103 -9.04 4.52 0.54
N ALA A 104 -10.10 4.37 -0.25
CA ALA A 104 -10.64 3.05 -0.59
C ALA A 104 -9.65 2.22 -1.43
N ASP A 105 -8.99 2.86 -2.39
CA ASP A 105 -8.02 2.23 -3.27
C ASP A 105 -6.71 1.84 -2.54
N ILE A 106 -6.29 2.58 -1.50
CA ILE A 106 -5.18 2.20 -0.60
C ILE A 106 -5.61 1.14 0.42
N ARG A 107 -6.84 1.22 0.95
CA ARG A 107 -7.34 0.25 1.94
C ARG A 107 -7.34 -1.16 1.38
N THR A 108 -7.79 -1.34 0.15
CA THR A 108 -7.92 -2.65 -0.51
C THR A 108 -6.62 -3.49 -0.46
N PRO A 109 -5.45 -2.99 -0.91
CA PRO A 109 -4.20 -3.73 -0.80
C PRO A 109 -3.74 -3.90 0.65
N LEU A 110 -3.94 -2.90 1.54
CA LEU A 110 -3.55 -3.02 2.95
C LEU A 110 -4.34 -4.12 3.68
N GLU A 111 -5.66 -4.22 3.46
CA GLU A 111 -6.50 -5.28 4.02
C GLU A 111 -6.13 -6.65 3.44
N SER A 112 -5.77 -6.72 2.16
CA SER A 112 -5.29 -7.96 1.54
C SER A 112 -4.00 -8.46 2.20
N MET A 113 -3.05 -7.56 2.47
CA MET A 113 -1.81 -7.89 3.17
C MET A 113 -2.05 -8.25 4.64
N GLY A 114 -2.96 -7.56 5.34
CA GLY A 114 -3.30 -7.88 6.73
C GLY A 114 -4.06 -9.20 6.91
N ASN A 115 -4.82 -9.63 5.91
CA ASN A 115 -5.58 -10.89 5.93
C ASN A 115 -4.80 -12.10 5.39
N ALA A 116 -3.58 -11.87 4.90
CA ALA A 116 -2.66 -12.91 4.50
C ALA A 116 -2.15 -13.68 5.73
N ALA A 117 -2.97 -14.60 6.24
CA ALA A 117 -2.62 -15.46 7.37
C ALA A 117 -1.27 -16.16 7.13
N PRO A 118 -0.45 -16.39 8.16
CA PRO A 118 0.68 -17.32 8.03
C PRO A 118 0.10 -18.66 7.59
N ALA A 119 0.64 -19.25 6.52
CA ALA A 119 0.30 -20.60 6.09
C ALA A 119 0.60 -21.57 7.25
N THR A 120 -0.40 -21.80 8.08
CA THR A 120 -0.28 -22.63 9.28
C THR A 120 -0.68 -24.04 8.85
N GLY A 121 0.33 -24.88 8.59
CA GLY A 121 0.21 -26.33 8.63
C GLY A 121 -0.71 -26.98 7.58
N GLY A 122 -0.12 -27.44 6.48
CA GLY A 122 -0.72 -28.46 5.62
C GLY A 122 0.38 -29.36 5.08
N GLY A 123 0.62 -30.49 5.72
CA GLY A 123 1.55 -31.50 5.23
C GLY A 123 1.10 -31.98 3.85
N PHE A 124 1.96 -31.83 2.85
CA PHE A 124 1.75 -32.46 1.55
C PHE A 124 2.41 -33.83 1.57
N VAL A 125 1.58 -34.87 1.73
CA VAL A 125 1.92 -36.22 1.26
C VAL A 125 1.79 -36.17 -0.26
N CYS A 126 2.91 -36.33 -0.97
CA CYS A 126 2.89 -36.59 -2.40
C CYS A 126 2.53 -38.06 -2.64
N TYR A 127 1.49 -38.31 -3.44
CA TYR A 127 1.24 -39.59 -4.10
C TYR A 127 1.83 -39.55 -5.51
#